data_AF-A0A6L9ZC81-F1
#
_entry.id   AF-A0A6L9ZC81-F1
#
_cell.length_a   1.000
_cell.length_b   1.000
_cell.length_c   1.000
_cell.angle_alpha   90.00
_cell.angle_beta   90.00
_cell.angle_gamma   90.00
#
_symmetry.space_group_name_H-M   'P 1'
#
loop_
_entity.id
_entity.type
_entity.pdbx_description
1 polymer ?
#
loop_
_entity_poly.entity_id
_entity_poly.type
_entity_poly.pdbx_seq_one_letter_code
_entity_poly.pdbx_strand_id
1 'polypeptide(L)'
;QLGTPEEIYTNPSSRFVAEFVTQANFLPAQRRGDLWETEVGSFAIRVNDAILNTKLDQLEEGELMLREENVLLKPDDNSTVVIQDRHFLGREYRYCLQTASGKKLHARTNLSTQLPVGKRVRLSVADPSVPIFA
;
A
#
# COMPACT_ATOMS: atom_id res chain seq x y z
N GLN A 1 -9.73 15.92 10.46
CA GLN A 1 -10.80 15.92 9.43
C GLN A 1 -12.14 15.71 10.12
N LEU A 2 -13.21 16.32 9.60
CA LEU A 2 -14.59 16.06 10.02
C LEU A 2 -15.33 15.41 8.84
N GLY A 3 -16.07 14.34 9.10
CA GLY A 3 -16.78 13.54 8.10
C GLY A 3 -17.37 12.28 8.72
N THR A 4 -18.11 11.51 7.94
CA THR A 4 -18.58 10.18 8.33
C THR A 4 -17.40 9.22 8.49
N PRO A 5 -17.55 8.12 9.28
CA PRO A 5 -16.54 7.08 9.35
C PRO A 5 -16.10 6.57 7.97
N GLU A 6 -17.05 6.41 7.05
CA GLU A 6 -16.83 5.99 5.68
C GLU A 6 -16.01 7.00 4.89
N GLU A 7 -16.32 8.30 4.97
CA GLU A 7 -15.57 9.36 4.29
C GLU A 7 -14.16 9.49 4.84
N ILE A 8 -14.00 9.51 6.16
CA ILE A 8 -12.68 9.63 6.81
C ILE A 8 -11.83 8.39 6.48
N TYR A 9 -12.44 7.22 6.45
CA TYR A 9 -11.75 5.99 6.10
C TYR A 9 -11.37 5.96 4.63
N THR A 10 -12.27 6.26 3.70
CA THR A 10 -12.07 6.11 2.25
C THR A 10 -11.25 7.25 1.65
N ASN A 11 -11.46 8.49 2.11
CA ASN A 11 -10.82 9.70 1.61
C ASN A 11 -10.20 10.54 2.75
N PRO A 12 -9.12 10.05 3.38
CA PRO A 12 -8.42 10.79 4.42
C PRO A 12 -7.73 12.03 3.84
N SER A 13 -7.95 13.18 4.47
CA SER A 13 -7.46 14.48 3.99
C SER A 13 -5.99 14.76 4.31
N SER A 14 -5.31 13.86 5.03
CA SER A 14 -3.89 13.98 5.36
C SER A 14 -3.28 12.62 5.71
N ARG A 15 -1.95 12.52 5.59
CA ARG A 15 -1.19 11.33 6.01
C ARG A 15 -1.49 10.96 7.47
N PHE A 16 -1.57 11.95 8.36
CA PHE A 16 -1.88 11.73 9.78
C PHE A 16 -3.25 11.09 9.98
N VAL A 17 -4.28 11.61 9.29
CA VAL A 17 -5.63 11.04 9.37
C VAL A 17 -5.61 9.62 8.82
N ALA A 18 -4.99 9.41 7.65
CA ALA A 18 -4.86 8.10 7.03
C ALA A 18 -4.20 7.07 7.95
N GLU A 19 -3.05 7.41 8.54
CA GLU A 19 -2.31 6.53 9.45
C GLU A 19 -3.09 6.18 10.72
N PHE A 20 -3.89 7.13 11.22
CA PHE A 20 -4.67 6.92 12.44
C PHE A 20 -5.93 6.07 12.21
N VAL A 21 -6.63 6.27 11.09
CA VAL A 21 -7.95 5.65 10.86
C VAL A 21 -7.91 4.43 9.95
N THR A 22 -6.82 4.21 9.22
CA THR A 22 -6.71 3.11 8.26
C THR A 22 -5.63 2.11 8.66
N GLN A 23 -5.81 0.86 8.26
CA GLN A 23 -4.75 -0.14 8.32
C GLN A 23 -4.00 -0.06 6.99
N ALA A 24 -3.04 0.85 6.93
CA ALA A 24 -2.30 1.13 5.71
C ALA A 24 -0.78 1.14 5.93
N ASN A 25 -0.10 0.78 4.86
CA ASN A 25 1.32 0.95 4.71
C ASN A 25 1.58 2.30 4.06
N PHE A 26 2.70 2.91 4.41
CA PHE A 26 3.21 4.10 3.74
C PHE A 26 4.57 3.78 3.16
N LEU A 27 4.85 4.19 1.93
CA LEU A 27 6.11 3.93 1.24
C LEU A 27 6.62 5.20 0.58
N PRO A 28 7.90 5.55 0.76
CA PRO A 28 8.53 6.56 -0.06
C PRO A 28 8.39 6.19 -1.54
N ALA A 29 7.93 7.14 -2.33
CA ALA A 29 7.67 6.97 -3.74
C ALA A 29 8.24 8.15 -4.52
N GLN A 30 8.86 7.85 -5.67
CA GLN A 30 9.34 8.85 -6.61
C GLN A 30 8.57 8.74 -7.91
N ARG A 31 8.19 9.88 -8.49
CA ARG A 31 7.51 9.91 -9.77
C ARG A 31 8.50 9.64 -10.90
N ARG A 32 8.10 8.79 -11.84
CA ARG A 32 8.79 8.48 -13.10
C ARG A 32 7.77 8.44 -14.22
N GLY A 33 7.53 9.60 -14.82
CA GLY A 33 6.44 9.78 -15.80
C GLY A 33 5.09 9.56 -15.13
N ASP A 34 4.38 8.52 -15.58
CA ASP A 34 3.05 8.16 -15.08
C ASP A 34 3.06 7.12 -13.95
N LEU A 35 4.26 6.67 -13.54
CA LEU A 35 4.43 5.67 -12.50
C LEU A 35 5.04 6.28 -11.24
N TRP A 36 4.65 5.72 -10.10
CA TRP A 36 5.30 5.95 -8.82
C TRP A 36 6.14 4.75 -8.45
N GLU A 37 7.45 4.96 -8.37
CA GLU A 37 8.42 3.93 -8.02
C GLU A 37 8.65 3.89 -6.51
N THR A 38 8.57 2.69 -5.95
CA THR A 38 8.89 2.41 -4.55
C THR A 38 9.87 1.24 -4.50
N GLU A 39 10.42 0.96 -3.31
CA GLU A 39 11.29 -0.22 -3.13
C GLU A 39 10.59 -1.57 -3.37
N VAL A 40 9.25 -1.61 -3.42
CA VAL A 40 8.47 -2.84 -3.63
C VAL A 40 7.82 -2.94 -5.00
N GLY A 41 8.12 -1.98 -5.90
CA GLY A 41 7.63 -1.96 -7.27
C GLY A 41 7.11 -0.60 -7.71
N SER A 42 6.70 -0.54 -8.97
CA SER A 42 6.14 0.65 -9.62
C SER A 42 4.63 0.52 -9.72
N PHE A 43 3.91 1.58 -9.35
CA PHE A 43 2.46 1.60 -9.32
C PHE A 43 1.94 2.68 -10.28
N ALA A 44 1.05 2.26 -11.20
CA ALA A 44 0.27 3.17 -12.03
C ALA A 44 -0.94 3.63 -11.23
N ILE A 45 -0.84 4.82 -10.65
CA ILE A 45 -1.82 5.30 -9.68
C ILE A 45 -2.63 6.43 -10.27
N ARG A 46 -3.95 6.35 -10.08
CA ARG A 46 -4.85 7.47 -10.31
C ARG A 46 -4.95 8.26 -9.02
N VAL A 47 -4.22 9.37 -8.95
CA VAL A 47 -4.32 10.25 -7.79
C VAL A 47 -5.67 10.95 -7.84
N ASN A 48 -6.38 10.90 -6.73
CA ASN A 48 -7.61 11.65 -6.57
C ASN A 48 -7.19 13.10 -6.27
N ASP A 49 -7.34 14.01 -7.25
CA ASP A 49 -6.96 15.43 -7.16
C ASP A 49 -7.56 16.15 -5.94
N ALA A 50 -8.59 15.58 -5.31
CA ALA A 50 -9.21 16.09 -4.10
C ALA A 50 -8.32 16.05 -2.84
N ILE A 51 -7.27 15.22 -2.80
CA ILE A 51 -6.46 14.98 -1.59
C ILE A 51 -5.26 15.95 -1.50
N LEU A 52 -4.74 16.37 -2.64
CA LEU A 52 -3.64 17.31 -2.72
C LEU A 52 -4.18 18.62 -3.26
N ASN A 53 -4.21 19.68 -2.44
CA ASN A 53 -4.38 21.06 -2.92
C ASN A 53 -3.20 21.54 -3.82
N THR A 54 -2.44 20.60 -4.37
CA THR A 54 -1.24 20.76 -5.19
C THR A 54 -1.48 20.02 -6.49
N LYS A 55 -1.26 20.67 -7.63
CA LYS A 55 -1.33 20.01 -8.93
C LYS A 55 -0.32 18.86 -8.94
N LEU A 56 -0.80 17.63 -9.13
CA LEU A 56 0.01 16.41 -9.14
C LEU A 56 1.22 16.53 -10.07
N ASP A 57 1.06 17.23 -11.19
CA ASP A 57 2.09 17.54 -12.20
C ASP A 57 3.37 18.15 -11.64
N GLN A 58 3.37 18.63 -10.40
CA GLN A 58 4.54 19.22 -9.73
C GLN A 58 5.10 18.34 -8.61
N LEU A 59 4.44 17.22 -8.28
CA LEU A 59 4.88 16.32 -7.22
C LEU A 59 5.82 15.26 -7.82
N GLU A 60 7.10 15.33 -7.46
CA GLU A 60 8.15 14.40 -7.90
C GLU A 60 8.44 13.29 -6.87
N GLU A 61 8.04 13.50 -5.61
CA GLU A 61 8.22 12.55 -4.51
C GLU A 61 7.08 12.66 -3.49
N GLY A 62 6.83 11.58 -2.76
CA GLY A 62 5.82 11.56 -1.70
C GLY A 62 5.73 10.20 -1.00
N GLU A 63 4.82 10.08 -0.04
CA GLU A 63 4.49 8.85 0.66
C GLU A 63 3.26 8.19 0.05
N LEU A 64 3.45 7.06 -0.60
CA LEU A 64 2.40 6.23 -1.18
C LEU A 64 1.69 5.41 -0.10
N MET A 65 0.37 5.53 -0.02
CA MET A 65 -0.46 4.83 0.97
C MET A 65 -1.07 3.53 0.41
N LEU A 66 -0.58 2.37 0.82
CA LEU A 66 -1.14 1.07 0.45
C LEU A 66 -1.95 0.46 1.60
N ARG A 67 -3.28 0.50 1.52
CA ARG A 67 -4.16 -0.21 2.47
C ARG A 67 -3.88 -1.70 2.46
N GLU A 68 -3.85 -2.34 3.63
CA GLU A 68 -3.54 -3.77 3.75
C GLU A 68 -4.44 -4.63 2.86
N GLU A 69 -5.74 -4.32 2.81
CA GLU A 69 -6.74 -5.03 1.99
C GLU A 69 -6.64 -4.75 0.49
N ASN A 70 -5.91 -3.72 0.07
CA ASN A 70 -5.67 -3.42 -1.35
C ASN A 70 -4.38 -4.06 -1.88
N VAL A 71 -3.54 -4.62 -1.00
CA VAL A 71 -2.27 -5.27 -1.40
C VAL A 71 -2.53 -6.70 -1.86
N LEU A 72 -2.23 -6.96 -3.14
CA LEU A 72 -2.24 -8.29 -3.74
C LEU A 72 -0.84 -8.89 -3.71
N LEU A 73 -0.75 -10.15 -3.28
CA LEU A 73 0.50 -10.91 -3.22
C LEU A 73 0.55 -11.96 -4.32
N LYS A 74 1.64 -11.96 -5.09
CA LYS A 74 1.95 -13.03 -6.05
C LYS A 74 3.33 -13.62 -5.75
N PRO A 75 3.49 -14.96 -5.74
CA PRO A 75 4.81 -15.58 -5.63
C PRO A 75 5.76 -15.05 -6.70
N ASP A 76 6.96 -14.63 -6.28
CA ASP A 76 8.02 -14.21 -7.20
C ASP A 76 9.37 -14.43 -6.53
N ASP A 77 10.11 -15.45 -6.98
CA ASP A 77 11.41 -15.82 -6.38
C ASP A 77 12.52 -14.79 -6.62
N ASN A 78 12.31 -13.86 -7.57
CA ASN A 78 13.23 -12.75 -7.83
C ASN A 78 12.89 -11.49 -7.02
N SER A 79 11.75 -11.46 -6.33
CA SER A 79 11.38 -10.32 -5.49
C SER A 79 12.29 -10.20 -4.27
N THR A 80 12.54 -8.96 -3.86
CA THR A 80 13.27 -8.66 -2.62
C THR A 80 12.36 -8.64 -1.39
N VAL A 81 11.03 -8.70 -1.56
CA VAL A 81 10.07 -8.71 -0.46
C VAL A 81 9.77 -10.14 -0.02
N VAL A 82 9.92 -10.41 1.28
CA VAL A 82 9.76 -11.75 1.87
C VAL A 82 8.62 -11.74 2.89
N ILE A 83 7.81 -12.81 2.92
CA ILE A 83 6.85 -13.03 3.99
C ILE A 83 7.59 -13.41 5.28
N GLN A 84 7.53 -12.54 6.29
CA GLN A 84 8.12 -12.77 7.61
C GLN A 84 7.16 -13.52 8.55
N ASP A 85 5.86 -13.21 8.49
CA ASP A 85 4.85 -13.84 9.35
C ASP A 85 3.48 -13.89 8.64
N ARG A 86 2.61 -14.78 9.10
CA ARG A 86 1.25 -14.95 8.59
C ARG A 86 0.28 -15.34 9.70
N HIS A 87 -0.75 -14.53 9.92
CA HIS A 87 -1.81 -14.80 10.90
C HIS A 87 -3.12 -15.14 10.21
N PHE A 88 -3.77 -16.20 10.65
CA PHE A 88 -5.11 -16.56 10.22
C PHE A 88 -6.15 -15.84 11.09
N LEU A 89 -7.00 -15.03 10.46
CA LEU A 89 -8.02 -14.21 11.11
C LEU A 89 -9.45 -14.76 10.85
N GLY A 90 -9.57 -16.08 10.73
CA GLY A 90 -10.85 -16.78 10.51
C GLY A 90 -11.30 -16.83 9.05
N ARG A 91 -11.41 -15.68 8.38
CA ARG A 91 -11.83 -15.58 6.95
C ARG A 91 -10.80 -14.93 6.04
N GLU A 92 -9.70 -14.48 6.62
CA GLU A 92 -8.62 -13.77 5.95
C GLU A 92 -7.28 -14.21 6.53
N TYR A 93 -6.22 -13.96 5.79
CA TYR A 93 -4.86 -13.96 6.29
C TYR A 93 -4.35 -12.53 6.37
N ARG A 94 -3.66 -12.21 7.46
CA ARG A 94 -2.81 -11.02 7.54
C ARG A 94 -1.36 -11.45 7.42
N TYR A 95 -0.68 -10.94 6.42
CA TYR A 95 0.74 -11.17 6.16
C TYR A 95 1.57 -10.02 6.70
N CYS A 96 2.67 -10.32 7.36
CA CYS A 96 3.75 -9.36 7.63
C CYS A 96 4.86 -9.62 6.61
N LEU A 97 5.21 -8.59 5.86
CA LEU A 97 6.18 -8.60 4.78
C LEU A 97 7.38 -7.78 5.20
N GLN A 98 8.58 -8.20 4.82
CA GLN A 98 9.81 -7.43 5.01
C GLN A 98 10.37 -7.05 3.65
N THR A 99 10.62 -5.76 3.46
CA THR A 99 11.23 -5.22 2.23
C THR A 99 12.77 -5.32 2.28
N ALA A 100 13.43 -4.98 1.17
CA ALA A 100 14.88 -4.92 1.09
C ALA A 100 15.51 -3.94 2.11
N SER A 101 14.84 -2.82 2.37
CA SER A 101 15.28 -1.84 3.38
C SER A 101 15.08 -2.31 4.83
N GLY A 102 14.38 -3.44 5.03
CA GLY A 102 13.98 -3.94 6.34
C GLY A 102 12.65 -3.36 6.84
N LYS A 103 11.99 -2.50 6.06
CA LYS A 103 10.65 -1.99 6.38
C LYS A 103 9.63 -3.12 6.44
N LYS A 104 8.70 -3.01 7.39
CA LYS A 104 7.57 -3.94 7.52
C LYS A 104 6.36 -3.41 6.80
N LEU A 105 5.76 -4.24 5.95
CA LEU A 105 4.47 -3.98 5.31
C LEU A 105 3.48 -5.07 5.70
N HIS A 106 2.20 -4.75 5.65
CA HIS A 106 1.12 -5.69 5.93
C HIS A 106 0.19 -5.81 4.73
N ALA A 107 -0.32 -7.01 4.52
CA ALA A 107 -1.32 -7.29 3.50
C ALA A 107 -2.41 -8.18 4.07
N ARG A 108 -3.67 -7.90 3.72
CA ARG A 108 -4.83 -8.72 4.06
C ARG A 108 -5.33 -9.40 2.80
N THR A 109 -5.40 -10.72 2.83
CA THR A 109 -5.90 -11.52 1.71
C THR A 109 -7.01 -12.45 2.17
N ASN A 110 -7.88 -12.84 1.25
CA ASN A 110 -8.85 -13.90 1.50
C ASN A 110 -8.18 -15.30 1.57
N LEU A 111 -9.01 -16.33 1.76
CA LEU A 111 -8.57 -17.73 1.92
C LEU A 111 -7.98 -18.37 0.65
N SER A 112 -8.14 -17.77 -0.53
CA SER A 112 -7.56 -18.31 -1.77
C SER A 112 -6.06 -18.03 -1.87
N THR A 113 -5.53 -17.12 -1.05
CA THR A 113 -4.10 -16.78 -1.03
C THR A 113 -3.44 -17.42 0.20
N GLN A 114 -2.75 -18.54 -0.03
CA GLN A 114 -2.10 -19.33 1.02
C GLN A 114 -0.60 -19.45 0.76
N LEU A 115 0.12 -18.35 0.99
CA LEU A 115 1.56 -18.28 0.79
C LEU A 115 2.28 -18.64 2.10
N PRO A 116 3.35 -19.45 2.07
CA PRO A 116 4.08 -19.81 3.29
C PRO A 116 5.03 -18.68 3.74
N VAL A 117 5.34 -18.66 5.04
CA VAL A 117 6.42 -17.83 5.59
C VAL A 117 7.75 -18.18 4.91
N GLY A 118 8.57 -17.18 4.63
CA GLY A 118 9.82 -17.28 3.88
C GLY A 118 9.67 -17.20 2.36
N LYS A 119 8.44 -17.22 1.81
CA LYS A 119 8.24 -17.05 0.36
C LYS A 119 8.47 -15.58 -0.05
N ARG A 120 9.17 -15.41 -1.17
CA ARG A 120 9.31 -14.11 -1.85
C ARG A 120 8.09 -13.80 -2.69
N VAL A 121 7.65 -12.55 -2.64
CA VAL A 121 6.40 -12.11 -3.26
C VAL A 121 6.56 -10.76 -3.95
N ARG A 122 5.92 -10.63 -5.11
CA ARG A 122 5.68 -9.33 -5.74
C ARG A 122 4.37 -8.76 -5.23
N LEU A 123 4.37 -7.47 -4.97
CA LEU A 123 3.18 -6.71 -4.59
C LEU A 123 2.55 -6.09 -5.83
N SER A 124 1.22 -6.01 -5.82
CA SER A 124 0.42 -5.20 -6.77
C SER A 124 -0.80 -4.68 -6.02
N VAL A 125 -1.52 -3.72 -6.60
CA VAL A 125 -2.77 -3.20 -6.00
C VAL A 125 -3.99 -3.69 -6.76
N ALA A 126 -5.08 -3.96 -6.06
CA ALA A 126 -6.35 -4.31 -6.68
C ALA A 126 -7.04 -3.07 -7.28
N ASP A 127 -6.98 -1.96 -6.56
CA ASP A 127 -7.48 -0.65 -6.97
C ASP A 127 -6.31 0.31 -7.20
N PRO A 128 -6.16 0.87 -8.43
CA PRO A 128 -5.12 1.85 -8.73
C PRO A 128 -5.42 3.25 -8.15
N SER A 129 -6.57 3.50 -7.53
CA SER A 129 -6.86 4.75 -6.82
C SER A 129 -6.20 4.77 -5.44
N VAL A 130 -4.89 4.95 -5.45
CA VAL A 130 -4.05 4.93 -4.25
C VAL A 130 -3.69 6.36 -3.83
N PRO A 131 -3.97 6.79 -2.59
CA PRO A 131 -3.57 8.11 -2.13
C PRO A 131 -2.03 8.25 -2.09
N ILE A 132 -1.55 9.43 -2.46
CA ILE A 132 -0.17 9.86 -2.21
C ILE A 132 -0.17 11.16 -1.43
N PHE A 133 0.71 11.24 -0.43
CA PHE A 133 0.87 12.42 0.42
C PHE A 133 2.24 13.05 0.17
N ALA A 134 2.31 14.37 0.14
CA ALA A 134 3.59 15.11 0.14
C ALA A 134 4.26 15.07 1.52
#